data_AF-A0A0N0JRK9-F1
#
_entry.id   AF-A0A0N0JRK9-F1
#
_cell.length_a   1.000
_cell.length_b   1.000
_cell.length_c   1.000
_cell.angle_alpha   90.00
_cell.angle_beta   90.00
_cell.angle_gamma   90.00
#
_symmetry.space_group_name_H-M   'P 1'
#
loop_
_entity.id
_entity.type
_entity.pdbx_description
1 polymer ?
#
loop_
_entity_poly.entity_id
_entity_poly.type
_entity_poly.pdbx_seq_one_letter_code
_entity_poly.pdbx_strand_id
1 'polypeptide(L)'
;MEQRSFFGLSEHLERLSQIGDPLETLEATIDFEYFRGWLVEGLGYGDGAKGGRPPFDPVSMFKALILQAQHNLSDAKMEFIIRDRLSWMRFLRFDLGGPTP
;
A
#
# COMPACT_ATOMS: atom_id res chain seq x y z
N MET A 1 18.65 -1.04 -26.03
CA MET A 1 17.61 -1.48 -25.07
C MET A 1 18.21 -1.27 -23.70
N GLU A 2 17.66 -0.36 -22.89
CA GLU A 2 18.15 -0.20 -21.51
C GLU A 2 17.91 -1.49 -20.75
N GLN A 3 18.99 -2.08 -20.28
CA GLN A 3 18.96 -3.17 -19.34
C GLN A 3 18.39 -2.58 -18.04
N ARG A 4 17.10 -2.82 -17.76
CA ARG A 4 16.52 -2.58 -16.43
C ARG A 4 17.34 -3.41 -15.46
N SER A 5 18.29 -2.77 -14.78
CA SER A 5 19.06 -3.40 -13.72
C SER A 5 18.07 -4.07 -12.77
N PHE A 6 18.30 -5.34 -12.44
CA PHE A 6 17.52 -6.06 -11.43
C PHE A 6 17.53 -5.30 -10.07
N PHE A 7 18.53 -4.45 -9.87
CA PHE A 7 18.71 -3.62 -8.68
C PHE A 7 18.14 -2.20 -8.80
N GLY A 8 17.72 -1.75 -9.98
CA GLY A 8 17.36 -0.36 -10.22
C GLY A 8 16.18 0.13 -9.37
N LEU A 9 15.19 -0.72 -9.11
CA LEU A 9 14.07 -0.41 -8.22
C LEU A 9 14.51 -0.28 -6.77
N SER A 10 15.29 -1.26 -6.28
CA SER A 10 15.79 -1.28 -4.91
C SER A 10 16.71 -0.09 -4.64
N GLU A 11 17.63 0.22 -5.55
CA GLU A 11 18.50 1.40 -5.49
C GLU A 11 17.69 2.72 -5.49
N HIS A 12 16.63 2.80 -6.29
CA HIS A 12 15.76 3.98 -6.30
C HIS A 12 15.04 4.17 -4.96
N LEU A 13 14.47 3.09 -4.41
CA LEU A 13 13.82 3.13 -3.10
C LEU A 13 14.79 3.45 -1.97
N GLU A 14 16.02 2.93 -2.01
CA GLU A 14 17.07 3.24 -1.03
C GLU A 14 17.47 4.72 -1.09
N ARG A 15 17.58 5.30 -2.29
CA ARG A 15 17.81 6.74 -2.45
C ARG A 15 16.66 7.57 -1.86
N LEU A 16 15.41 7.12 -2.00
CA LEU A 16 14.28 7.79 -1.35
C LEU A 16 14.38 7.71 0.18
N SER A 17 14.75 6.54 0.72
CA SER A 17 14.96 6.36 2.16
C SER A 17 16.07 7.29 2.69
N GLN A 18 17.17 7.45 1.95
CA GLN A 18 18.27 8.36 2.33
C GLN A 18 17.87 9.84 2.39
N ILE A 19 16.89 10.26 1.58
CA ILE A 19 16.36 11.64 1.57
C ILE A 19 15.34 11.85 2.71
N GLY A 20 14.84 10.75 3.31
CA GLY A 20 13.87 10.76 4.39
C GLY A 20 12.45 10.58 3.87
N ASP A 21 12.10 9.35 3.48
CA ASP A 21 10.72 9.01 3.10
C ASP A 21 9.80 9.12 4.34
N PRO A 22 8.84 10.05 4.36
CA PRO A 22 7.94 10.22 5.50
C PRO A 22 7.06 8.98 5.75
N LEU A 23 6.81 8.15 4.72
CA LEU A 23 6.03 6.92 4.88
C LEU A 23 6.80 5.83 5.62
N GLU A 24 8.13 5.79 5.53
CA GLU A 24 8.93 4.89 6.37
C GLU A 24 8.89 5.31 7.83
N THR A 25 8.91 6.62 8.09
CA THR A 25 8.77 7.15 9.46
C THR A 25 7.39 6.80 10.02
N LEU A 26 6.33 6.95 9.22
CA LEU A 26 4.98 6.58 9.61
C LEU A 26 4.86 5.08 9.90
N GLU A 27 5.42 4.22 9.04
CA GLU A 27 5.46 2.76 9.23
C GLU A 27 6.21 2.37 10.50
N ALA A 28 7.33 3.03 10.80
CA ALA A 28 8.11 2.75 12.00
C ALA A 28 7.46 3.25 13.29
N THR A 29 6.62 4.30 13.20
CA THR A 29 5.99 4.94 14.37
C THR A 29 4.70 4.24 14.78
N ILE A 30 3.93 3.74 13.81
CA ILE A 30 2.61 3.15 14.05
C ILE A 30 2.69 1.65 13.79
N ASP A 31 2.41 0.86 14.82
CA ASP A 31 2.12 -0.57 14.63
C ASP A 31 0.73 -0.72 13.99
N PHE A 32 0.69 -0.76 12.67
CA PHE A 32 -0.55 -0.95 11.92
C PHE A 32 -1.15 -2.34 12.10
N GLU A 33 -0.33 -3.35 12.42
CA GLU A 33 -0.79 -4.73 12.61
C GLU A 33 -1.60 -4.88 13.89
N TYR A 34 -1.38 -4.01 14.88
CA TYR A 34 -2.22 -3.91 16.08
C TYR A 34 -3.72 -3.81 15.75
N PHE A 35 -4.09 -3.13 14.65
CA PHE A 35 -5.49 -2.95 14.25
C PHE A 35 -6.09 -4.14 13.50
N ARG A 36 -5.28 -5.12 13.08
CA ARG A 36 -5.74 -6.22 12.20
C ARG A 36 -6.94 -6.96 12.78
N GLY A 37 -6.93 -7.27 14.09
CA GLY A 37 -8.01 -7.98 14.74
C GLY A 37 -9.36 -7.26 14.57
N TRP A 38 -9.39 -5.96 14.88
CA TRP A 38 -10.58 -5.14 14.75
C TRP A 38 -11.01 -4.95 13.29
N LEU A 39 -10.04 -4.83 12.38
CA LEU A 39 -10.35 -4.69 10.95
C LEU A 39 -10.97 -5.97 10.37
N VAL A 40 -10.42 -7.14 10.69
CA VAL A 40 -10.96 -8.43 10.21
C VAL A 40 -12.36 -8.67 10.78
N GLU A 41 -12.55 -8.42 12.07
CA GLU A 41 -13.86 -8.55 12.72
C GLU A 41 -14.88 -7.57 12.14
N GLY A 42 -14.52 -6.29 12.02
CA GLY A 42 -15.42 -5.23 11.57
C GLY A 42 -15.77 -5.29 10.08
N LEU A 43 -14.85 -5.75 9.22
CA LEU A 43 -15.10 -5.90 7.79
C LEU A 43 -15.97 -7.13 7.47
N GLY A 44 -15.98 -8.13 8.36
CA GLY A 44 -16.86 -9.28 8.25
C GLY A 44 -16.73 -10.02 6.91
N TYR A 45 -15.51 -10.09 6.36
CA TYR A 45 -15.29 -10.75 5.07
C TYR A 45 -15.79 -12.21 5.12
N GLY A 46 -16.58 -12.58 4.13
CA GLY A 46 -17.11 -13.94 4.02
C GLY A 46 -16.00 -14.97 3.75
N ASP A 47 -16.32 -16.24 3.94
CA ASP A 47 -15.46 -17.40 3.69
C ASP A 47 -15.10 -17.63 2.20
N GLY A 48 -15.54 -16.76 1.30
CA GLY A 48 -15.32 -16.86 -0.14
C GLY A 48 -16.21 -17.90 -0.84
N ALA A 49 -17.16 -18.56 -0.14
CA ALA A 49 -17.98 -19.63 -0.71
C ALA A 49 -18.88 -19.17 -1.87
N LYS A 50 -19.23 -17.88 -1.91
CA LYS A 50 -20.04 -17.28 -2.99
C LYS A 50 -19.22 -16.87 -4.22
N GLY A 51 -17.91 -17.11 -4.21
CA GLY A 51 -16.99 -16.62 -5.23
C GLY A 51 -16.81 -15.10 -5.19
N GLY A 52 -16.01 -14.59 -6.12
CA GLY A 52 -15.64 -13.17 -6.20
C GLY A 52 -14.14 -12.96 -6.08
N ARG A 53 -13.72 -11.71 -6.29
CA ARG A 53 -12.31 -11.32 -6.09
C ARG A 53 -11.99 -11.38 -4.59
N PRO A 54 -10.89 -12.04 -4.19
CA PRO A 54 -10.45 -12.01 -2.80
C PRO A 54 -10.32 -10.57 -2.28
N PRO A 55 -10.71 -10.29 -1.02
CA PRO A 55 -10.50 -8.99 -0.44
C PRO A 55 -9.01 -8.66 -0.37
N PHE A 56 -8.70 -7.37 -0.42
CA PHE A 56 -7.35 -6.89 -0.12
C PHE A 56 -6.99 -7.09 1.34
N ASP A 57 -5.68 -7.04 1.64
CA ASP A 57 -5.23 -7.05 3.02
C ASP A 57 -5.86 -5.85 3.77
N PRO A 58 -6.55 -6.10 4.90
CA PRO A 58 -7.29 -5.05 5.60
C PRO A 58 -6.38 -3.96 6.18
N VAL A 59 -5.14 -4.31 6.56
CA VAL A 59 -4.16 -3.35 7.09
C VAL A 59 -3.65 -2.45 5.96
N SER A 60 -3.35 -3.02 4.78
CA SER A 60 -3.03 -2.23 3.59
C SER A 60 -4.17 -1.30 3.18
N MET A 61 -5.42 -1.75 3.24
CA MET A 61 -6.58 -0.90 2.98
C MET A 61 -6.74 0.21 4.01
N PHE A 62 -6.51 -0.08 5.29
CA PHE A 62 -6.56 0.92 6.35
C PHE A 62 -5.50 2.01 6.15
N LYS A 63 -4.26 1.63 5.81
CA LYS A 63 -3.20 2.58 5.43
C LYS A 63 -3.59 3.42 4.21
N ALA A 64 -4.21 2.81 3.20
CA ALA A 64 -4.67 3.51 2.01
C ALA A 64 -5.71 4.59 2.35
N LEU A 65 -6.67 4.29 3.24
CA LEU A 65 -7.67 5.26 3.71
C LEU A 65 -7.04 6.42 4.49
N ILE A 66 -6.00 6.16 5.29
CA ILE A 66 -5.26 7.23 5.99
C ILE A 66 -4.61 8.17 4.98
N LEU A 67 -3.91 7.63 3.97
CA LEU A 67 -3.29 8.45 2.92
C LEU A 67 -4.34 9.21 2.10
N GLN A 68 -5.43 8.55 1.77
CA GLN A 68 -6.54 9.15 1.05
C GLN A 68 -7.12 10.36 1.82
N ALA A 69 -7.32 10.22 3.13
CA ALA A 69 -7.82 11.28 3.99
C ALA A 69 -6.82 12.44 4.15
N GLN A 70 -5.52 12.12 4.35
CA GLN A 70 -4.47 13.13 4.50
C GLN A 70 -4.27 13.99 3.24
N HIS A 71 -4.46 13.39 2.06
CA HIS A 71 -4.28 14.06 0.78
C HIS A 71 -5.59 14.48 0.10
N ASN A 72 -6.74 14.26 0.76
CA ASN A 72 -8.09 14.55 0.27
C ASN A 72 -8.34 13.99 -1.14
N LEU A 73 -8.01 12.72 -1.35
CA LEU A 73 -8.05 12.04 -2.64
C LEU A 73 -9.38 11.32 -2.86
N SER A 74 -9.85 11.28 -4.11
CA SER A 74 -10.89 10.33 -4.53
C SER A 74 -10.30 8.93 -4.72
N ASP A 75 -11.15 7.90 -4.73
CA ASP A 75 -10.72 6.51 -4.94
C ASP A 75 -9.95 6.36 -6.27
N ALA A 76 -10.49 6.93 -7.36
CA ALA A 76 -9.82 6.90 -8.67
C ALA A 76 -8.44 7.60 -8.65
N LYS A 77 -8.31 8.68 -7.87
CA LYS A 77 -7.02 9.37 -7.74
C LYS A 77 -6.06 8.60 -6.84
N MET A 78 -6.57 7.95 -5.79
CA MET A 78 -5.82 7.05 -4.92
C MET A 78 -5.22 5.92 -5.76
N GLU A 79 -6.03 5.21 -6.55
CA GLU A 79 -5.57 4.13 -7.43
C GLU A 79 -4.45 4.59 -8.36
N PHE A 80 -4.65 5.74 -9.02
CA PHE A 80 -3.64 6.33 -9.90
C PHE A 80 -2.32 6.61 -9.17
N ILE A 81 -2.38 7.20 -7.97
CA ILE A 81 -1.18 7.54 -7.20
C ILE A 81 -0.47 6.28 -6.70
N ILE A 82 -1.21 5.25 -6.26
CA ILE A 82 -0.60 3.97 -5.87
C ILE A 82 0.20 3.40 -7.05
N ARG A 83 -0.33 3.41 -8.26
CA ARG A 83 0.36 2.88 -9.45
C ARG A 83 1.57 3.72 -9.90
N ASP A 84 1.57 5.02 -9.59
CA ASP A 84 2.61 5.97 -10.02
C ASP A 84 3.75 6.13 -8.99
N ARG A 85 3.44 6.06 -7.68
CA ARG A 85 4.37 6.37 -6.59
C ARG A 85 4.92 5.10 -5.95
N LEU A 86 6.18 4.78 -6.25
CA LEU A 86 6.87 3.61 -5.69
C LEU A 86 6.93 3.59 -4.15
N SER A 87 7.07 4.75 -3.49
CA SER A 87 7.04 4.82 -2.01
C SER A 87 5.67 4.42 -1.45
N TRP A 88 4.57 4.76 -2.14
CA TRP A 88 3.22 4.38 -1.74
C TRP A 88 2.99 2.89 -1.95
N MET A 89 3.45 2.33 -3.08
CA MET A 89 3.40 0.88 -3.30
C MET A 89 4.15 0.12 -2.20
N ARG A 90 5.37 0.57 -1.86
CA ARG A 90 6.18 -0.01 -0.78
C ARG A 90 5.45 0.05 0.56
N PHE A 91 4.91 1.22 0.93
CA PHE A 91 4.21 1.43 2.19
C PHE A 91 2.92 0.59 2.32
N LEU A 92 2.14 0.52 1.24
CA LEU A 92 0.88 -0.23 1.18
C LEU A 92 1.07 -1.73 0.91
N ARG A 93 2.31 -2.18 0.64
CA ARG A 93 2.68 -3.56 0.30
C ARG A 93 1.95 -4.08 -0.96
N PHE A 94 1.87 -3.24 -2.00
CA PHE A 94 1.40 -3.64 -3.32
C PHE A 94 2.55 -3.91 -4.29
N ASP A 95 2.38 -4.93 -5.13
CA ASP A 95 3.38 -5.31 -6.13
C ASP A 95 3.23 -4.54 -7.44
N LEU A 96 4.35 -4.32 -8.12
CA LEU A 96 4.38 -3.75 -9.47
C LEU A 96 3.59 -4.61 -10.45
N GLY A 97 2.59 -4.02 -11.10
CA GLY A 97 1.68 -4.72 -12.01
C GLY A 97 0.63 -5.58 -11.30
N GLY A 98 0.65 -5.60 -9.96
CA GLY A 98 -0.37 -6.24 -9.14
C GLY A 98 -1.69 -5.46 -9.17
N PRO A 99 -2.75 -6.08 -8.64
CA PRO A 99 -4.04 -5.42 -8.49
C PRO A 99 -3.96 -4.33 -7.41
N THR A 100 -4.53 -3.16 -7.69
CA THR A 100 -4.71 -2.07 -6.72
C THR A 100 -6.18 -1.88 -6.36
N PRO A 101 -6.49 -1.29 -5.19
CA PRO A 101 -7.85 -0.93 -4.79
C PRO A 101 -8.48 0.10 -5.71
#